data_AF-A0A1B7XJF1-F1
#
_entry.id   AF-A0A1B7XJF1-F1
#
_cell.length_a   1.000
_cell.length_b   1.000
_cell.length_c   1.000
_cell.angle_alpha   90.00
_cell.angle_beta   90.00
_cell.angle_gamma   90.00
#
_symmetry.space_group_name_H-M   'P 1'
#
loop_
_entity.id
_entity.type
_entity.pdbx_description
1 polymer ?
#
loop_
_entity_poly.entity_id
_entity_poly.type
_entity_poly.pdbx_seq_one_letter_code
_entity_poly.pdbx_strand_id
1 'polypeptide(L)' 'MSKTQKPIAPVKPVGMEVIFFYPCPHCGRKVPLIGAVQPSMERCDACNNLFPIVPVDRRTIQYLKVSLADGGAAIDPDFM' A
#
# COMPACT_ATOMS: atom_id res chain seq x y z
N MET A 1 -23.20 37.86 7.54
CA MET A 1 -21.94 37.41 8.19
C MET A 1 -21.17 36.55 7.21
N SER A 2 -20.09 37.08 6.64
CA SER A 2 -19.24 36.36 5.69
C SER A 2 -18.37 35.38 6.48
N LYS A 3 -18.57 34.07 6.29
CA LYS A 3 -17.71 33.04 6.91
C LYS A 3 -16.39 33.04 6.15
N THR A 4 -15.38 33.70 6.70
CA THR A 4 -13.99 33.59 6.23
C THR A 4 -13.54 32.14 6.43
N GLN A 5 -13.62 31.32 5.39
CA GLN A 5 -13.07 29.96 5.42
C GLN A 5 -11.56 30.08 5.54
N LYS A 6 -11.01 29.69 6.69
CA LYS A 6 -9.55 29.59 6.85
C LYS A 6 -9.02 28.56 5.84
N PRO A 7 -7.90 28.84 5.17
CA PRO A 7 -7.26 27.87 4.29
C PRO A 7 -7.00 26.56 5.04
N ILE A 8 -7.32 25.44 4.41
CA ILE A 8 -7.02 24.11 4.96
C ILE A 8 -5.50 23.90 4.82
N ALA A 9 -4.83 23.61 5.92
CA ALA A 9 -3.41 23.27 5.90
C ALA A 9 -3.20 21.87 5.26
N PRO A 10 -2.06 21.63 4.58
CA PRO A 10 -1.71 20.31 4.11
C PRO A 10 -1.71 19.27 5.24
N VAL A 11 -2.27 18.10 4.96
CA VAL A 11 -2.34 16.96 5.89
C VAL A 11 -1.15 16.04 5.67
N LYS A 12 -0.51 15.62 6.76
CA LYS A 12 0.63 14.69 6.75
C LYS A 12 0.15 13.22 6.73
N PRO A 13 0.90 12.28 6.13
CA PRO A 13 0.62 10.86 6.28
C PRO A 13 0.67 10.43 7.74
N VAL A 14 -0.22 9.50 8.12
CA VAL A 14 -0.35 8.97 9.49
C VAL A 14 -0.09 7.46 9.57
N GLY A 15 0.31 6.85 8.45
CA GLY A 15 0.62 5.43 8.36
C GLY A 15 1.05 5.04 6.94
N MET A 16 1.66 3.86 6.81
CA MET A 16 2.13 3.33 5.54
C MET A 16 1.79 1.85 5.37
N GLU A 17 1.43 1.49 4.14
CA GLU A 17 1.25 0.11 3.70
C GLU A 17 2.08 -0.17 2.45
N VAL A 18 2.51 -1.42 2.29
CA VAL A 18 3.28 -1.87 1.12
C VAL A 18 2.39 -2.72 0.21
N ILE A 19 2.29 -2.31 -1.05
CA ILE A 19 1.52 -2.99 -2.09
C ILE A 19 2.46 -3.83 -2.95
N PHE A 20 2.14 -5.11 -3.10
CA PHE A 20 2.81 -6.04 -3.99
C PHE A 20 1.90 -6.37 -5.17
N PHE A 21 2.47 -6.52 -6.36
CA PHE A 21 1.73 -6.85 -7.58
C PHE A 21 2.00 -8.29 -7.99
N TYR A 22 0.96 -9.11 -8.00
CA TYR A 22 1.03 -10.50 -8.44
C TYR A 22 0.45 -10.63 -9.86
N PRO A 23 1.23 -11.09 -10.85
CA PRO A 23 0.69 -11.34 -12.18
C PRO A 23 -0.26 -12.54 -12.14
N CYS A 24 -1.51 -12.34 -12.57
CA CYS A 24 -2.48 -13.42 -12.72
C CYS A 24 -2.00 -14.38 -13.83
N PRO A 25 -1.87 -15.69 -13.55
CA PRO A 25 -1.37 -16.65 -14.55
C PRO A 25 -2.36 -16.90 -15.70
N HIS A 26 -3.62 -16.47 -15.58
CA HIS A 26 -4.65 -16.71 -16.59
C HIS A 26 -4.80 -15.57 -17.60
N CYS A 27 -4.60 -14.32 -17.18
CA CYS A 27 -4.84 -13.14 -18.02
C CYS A 27 -3.73 -12.09 -17.96
N GLY A 28 -2.66 -12.30 -17.18
CA GLY A 28 -1.52 -11.39 -17.05
C GLY A 28 -1.78 -10.12 -16.22
N ARG A 29 -3.00 -9.91 -15.75
CA ARG A 29 -3.37 -8.77 -14.90
C ARG A 29 -2.51 -8.72 -13.63
N LYS A 30 -1.94 -7.56 -13.32
CA LYS A 30 -1.21 -7.31 -12.07
C LYS A 30 -2.20 -7.04 -10.94
N VAL A 31 -2.41 -8.02 -10.07
CA VAL A 31 -3.31 -7.93 -8.91
C VAL A 31 -2.58 -7.28 -7.74
N PRO A 32 -3.01 -6.10 -7.24
CA PRO A 32 -2.38 -5.46 -6.09
C PRO A 32 -2.84 -6.09 -4.78
N LEU A 33 -1.90 -6.44 -3.90
CA LEU A 33 -2.17 -6.95 -2.55
C LEU A 33 -1.35 -6.24 -1.49
N ILE A 34 -1.99 -6.00 -0.35
CA ILE A 34 -1.35 -5.41 0.84
C ILE A 34 -0.89 -6.56 1.75
N GLY A 35 0.41 -6.61 2.04
CA GLY A 35 0.94 -7.43 3.14
C GLY A 35 0.55 -8.91 3.12
N ALA A 36 0.62 -9.57 1.95
CA ALA A 36 0.33 -11.00 1.79
C ALA A 36 1.35 -11.92 2.52
N VAL A 37 1.37 -11.90 3.85
CA VAL A 37 2.40 -12.57 4.69
C VAL A 37 2.15 -14.05 4.93
N GLN A 38 1.08 -14.61 4.36
CA GLN A 38 0.70 -16.01 4.48
C GLN A 38 0.40 -16.61 3.10
N PRO A 39 0.77 -17.88 2.85
CA PRO A 39 0.34 -18.58 1.64
C PRO A 39 -1.19 -18.57 1.53
N SER A 40 -1.72 -18.19 0.38
CA SER A 40 -3.15 -18.09 0.15
C SER A 40 -3.50 -18.20 -1.33
N MET A 41 -4.79 -18.37 -1.61
CA MET A 41 -5.36 -18.26 -2.96
C MET A 41 -5.90 -16.84 -3.14
N GLU A 42 -5.48 -16.17 -4.21
CA GLU A 42 -5.98 -14.85 -4.57
C GLU A 42 -6.97 -14.93 -5.73
N ARG A 43 -7.96 -14.05 -5.76
CA ARG A 43 -8.91 -13.93 -6.87
C ARG A 43 -8.51 -12.77 -7.77
N CYS A 44 -8.33 -13.05 -9.06
CA CYS A 44 -8.06 -12.00 -10.03
C CYS A 44 -9.27 -11.07 -10.21
N ASP A 45 -9.06 -9.76 -10.05
CA ASP A 45 -10.04 -8.69 -10.26
C ASP A 45 -10.56 -8.59 -11.70
N ALA A 46 -9.80 -9.09 -12.68
CA ALA A 46 -10.16 -9.03 -14.10
C ALA A 46 -10.87 -10.29 -14.61
N CYS A 47 -10.31 -11.48 -14.35
CA CYS A 47 -10.83 -12.73 -14.93
C CYS A 47 -11.52 -13.65 -13.90
N ASN A 48 -11.60 -13.25 -12.63
CA ASN A 48 -12.22 -13.98 -11.52
C ASN A 48 -11.64 -15.37 -11.19
N ASN A 49 -10.60 -15.82 -11.90
CA ASN A 49 -9.89 -17.06 -11.58
C ASN A 49 -9.10 -16.93 -10.27
N LEU A 50 -9.03 -18.04 -9.53
CA LEU A 50 -8.23 -18.17 -8.32
C LEU A 50 -6.84 -18.70 -8.67
N PHE A 51 -5.81 -18.15 -8.03
CA PHE A 51 -4.43 -18.62 -8.19
C PHE A 51 -3.66 -18.52 -6.87
N PRO A 52 -2.73 -19.44 -6.58
CA PRO A 52 -1.92 -19.38 -5.38
C PRO A 52 -0.90 -18.25 -5.47
N ILE A 53 -0.63 -17.59 -4.36
CA ILE A 53 0.41 -16.56 -4.24
C ILE A 53 1.50 -16.98 -3.28
N VAL A 54 2.72 -16.53 -3.55
CA VAL A 54 3.86 -16.68 -2.63
C VAL A 54 3.76 -15.59 -1.56
N PRO A 55 3.92 -15.93 -0.26
CA PRO A 55 3.89 -14.93 0.79
C PRO A 55 5.09 -13.98 0.72
N VAL A 56 4.89 -12.74 1.15
CA VAL A 56 5.95 -11.77 1.39
C VAL A 56 6.48 -11.88 2.80
N ASP A 57 7.75 -11.53 2.99
CA ASP A 57 8.37 -11.58 4.32
C ASP A 57 7.86 -10.45 5.22
N ARG A 58 7.27 -10.84 6.36
CA ARG A 58 6.75 -9.91 7.37
C ARG A 58 7.84 -8.99 7.92
N ARG A 59 9.07 -9.50 8.11
CA ARG A 59 10.16 -8.71 8.69
C ARG A 59 10.58 -7.59 7.74
N THR A 60 10.62 -7.87 6.44
CA THR A 60 10.90 -6.90 5.38
C THR A 60 9.85 -5.78 5.37
N ILE A 61 8.55 -6.11 5.44
CA ILE A 61 7.48 -5.10 5.54
C ILE A 61 7.66 -4.24 6.79
N GLN A 62 7.91 -4.87 7.94
CA GLN A 62 8.10 -4.16 9.20
C GLN A 62 9.34 -3.25 9.17
N TYR A 63 10.44 -3.72 8.57
CA TYR A 63 11.64 -2.93 8.35
C TYR A 63 11.32 -1.65 7.57
N LEU A 64 10.65 -1.77 6.42
CA LEU A 64 10.26 -0.60 5.61
C LEU A 64 9.38 0.39 6.40
N LYS A 65 8.38 -0.12 7.13
CA LYS A 65 7.52 0.70 7.98
C LYS A 65 8.29 1.46 9.04
N VAL A 66 9.18 0.79 9.76
CA VAL A 66 10.01 1.43 10.79
C VAL A 66 10.99 2.43 10.17
N SER A 67 11.69 2.05 9.10
CA SER A 67 12.67 2.89 8.42
C SER A 67 12.09 4.19 7.87
N LEU A 68 10.83 4.15 7.42
CA LEU A 68 10.15 5.33 6.89
C LEU A 68 9.29 6.06 7.93
N ALA A 69 9.46 5.77 9.22
CA ALA A 69 8.64 6.32 10.31
C ALA A 69 7.13 6.23 9.98
N ASP A 70 6.72 5.05 9.53
CA ASP A 70 5.38 4.72 9.06
C ASP A 70 4.83 5.70 8.00
N GLY A 71 5.71 6.13 7.09
CA GLY A 71 5.41 7.07 5.99
C GLY A 71 5.74 8.53 6.31
N GLY A 72 5.97 8.88 7.57
CA GLY A 72 6.35 10.25 7.95
C GLY A 72 7.68 10.71 7.34
N ALA A 73 8.64 9.81 7.22
CA ALA A 73 9.94 10.13 6.60
C ALA A 73 9.89 10.17 5.06
N ALA A 74 8.77 9.81 4.45
CA ALA A 74 8.55 9.91 3.01
C ALA A 74 7.92 11.25 2.58
N ILE A 75 7.64 12.15 3.54
CA ILE A 75 7.19 13.51 3.24
C ILE A 75 8.33 14.25 2.57
N ASP A 76 8.03 14.91 1.46
CA ASP A 76 8.98 15.78 0.77
C ASP A 76 9.48 16.87 1.74
N PRO A 77 10.81 17.04 1.90
CA PRO A 77 11.38 18.04 2.81
C PRO A 77 10.88 19.46 2.59
N ASP A 78 10.47 19.83 1.37
CA ASP A 78 9.91 21.16 1.07
C ASP A 78 8.53 21.38 1.73
N PHE A 79 7.93 20.33 2.29
CA PHE A 79 6.60 20.32 2.92
C PHE A 79 6.64 19.92 4.42
N MET A 80 7.82 19.84 5.04
CA MET A 80 7.97 19.50 6.46
C MET A 80 7.63 20.64 7.42
#